data_AF-A0AAD7NAZ7-F1
#
_entry.id   AF-A0AAD7NAZ7-F1
#
_cell.length_a   1.000
_cell.length_b   1.000
_cell.length_c   1.000
_cell.angle_alpha   90.00
_cell.angle_beta   90.00
_cell.angle_gamma   90.00
#
_symmetry.space_group_name_H-M   'P 1'
#
loop_
_entity.id
_entity.type
_entity.pdbx_description
1 polymer ?
#
loop_
_entity_poly.entity_id
_entity_poly.type
_entity_poly.pdbx_seq_one_letter_code
_entity_poly.pdbx_strand_id
1 'polypeptide(L)'
;MDARHYIHLHARARIIKGSFKDHLVTWVGDYIYSVHSKAEADGIMDEIDHRIAVVPAFPCLRRFKQGRRFKQWTGDDLKALMKVYLPAIKGLVPPAIVEALSAFLDFCYLVRRSDFDEDTLDTVDASVQNYHQRREIFCKLGVRPDGFSLPRQHAMTHYRPHIENFGAPGGTCSSITESRHITAVKKPWRRSSRYEALSQMLLTNQRPDKLAAARADFVERGMIPPNFVPIPDKDPDDVDAEETDEARVDSNVILARRRERSYPQSAADLATHINVPNFANLLASFLNDQLSSDMQSEDHYTSDDDLEISQYTISVYHSAVATFHAPSDPSGMRRERIRSTPQWRRHGPQRDCAFVVENQAEHGFRGMSVVRIRLFFSFTHDGIDYPCALVDWFKKSMWVVEPEMQGRYRLTTIVHLDTLLRGAHLIPVYGSAFIPVGLRYIHSLDAF
;
A
#
# COMPACT_ATOMS: atom_id res chain seq x y z
N MET A 1 2.33 14.69 43.45
CA MET A 1 2.22 13.43 42.70
C MET A 1 2.28 13.79 41.23
N ASP A 2 3.40 13.46 40.61
CA ASP A 2 3.92 14.07 39.39
C ASP A 2 3.32 13.41 38.13
N ALA A 3 2.78 14.22 37.21
CA ALA A 3 2.11 13.78 35.99
C ALA A 3 3.04 13.09 34.96
N ARG A 4 4.34 12.99 35.27
CA ARG A 4 5.38 12.40 34.43
C ARG A 4 5.29 10.87 34.27
N HIS A 5 4.58 10.17 35.15
CA HIS A 5 4.52 8.69 35.12
C HIS A 5 3.38 8.09 34.28
N TYR A 6 2.48 8.88 33.69
CA TYR A 6 1.33 8.36 32.92
C TYR A 6 1.50 8.39 31.39
N ILE A 7 2.69 8.74 30.88
CA ILE A 7 3.01 8.74 29.42
C ILE A 7 3.67 7.40 29.01
N HIS A 8 3.50 6.32 29.78
CA HIS A 8 4.01 5.00 29.40
C HIS A 8 3.03 4.23 28.50
N LEU A 9 3.54 3.69 27.37
CA LEU A 9 2.94 2.70 26.44
C LEU A 9 1.89 3.10 25.37
N HIS A 10 1.84 4.37 24.93
CA HIS A 10 0.65 4.85 24.22
C HIS A 10 0.86 5.74 22.97
N ALA A 11 2.01 5.70 22.32
CA ALA A 11 2.41 6.79 21.44
C ALA A 11 1.72 6.82 20.06
N ARG A 12 1.80 5.73 19.27
CA ARG A 12 1.47 5.79 17.83
C ARG A 12 -0.03 5.93 17.50
N ALA A 13 -0.89 5.11 18.10
CA ALA A 13 -2.34 5.18 17.82
C ALA A 13 -2.99 6.47 18.34
N ARG A 14 -2.50 7.03 19.46
CA ARG A 14 -3.01 8.29 20.03
C ARG A 14 -2.54 9.52 19.26
N ILE A 15 -1.31 9.52 18.73
CA ILE A 15 -0.84 10.60 17.85
C ILE A 15 -1.61 10.60 16.54
N ILE A 16 -1.85 9.44 15.92
CA ILE A 16 -2.67 9.38 14.71
C ILE A 16 -4.09 9.88 14.99
N LYS A 17 -4.78 9.34 16.01
CA LYS A 17 -6.15 9.78 16.29
C LYS A 17 -6.21 11.26 16.70
N GLY A 18 -5.32 11.68 17.60
CA GLY A 18 -5.30 13.04 18.13
C GLY A 18 -4.79 14.08 17.18
N SER A 19 -3.53 13.94 16.78
CA SER A 19 -2.83 14.95 16.00
C SER A 19 -3.32 14.99 14.56
N PHE A 20 -3.57 13.84 13.91
CA PHE A 20 -4.08 13.86 12.54
C PHE A 20 -5.57 14.18 12.48
N LYS A 21 -6.41 13.33 13.07
CA LYS A 21 -7.87 13.47 12.90
C LYS A 21 -8.46 14.56 13.77
N ASP A 22 -8.27 14.50 15.08
CA ASP A 22 -8.93 15.44 16.00
C ASP A 22 -8.39 16.87 15.81
N HIS A 23 -7.14 17.04 15.38
CA HIS A 23 -6.53 18.35 15.12
C HIS A 23 -6.40 18.69 13.63
N LEU A 24 -5.44 18.11 12.88
CA LEU A 24 -5.10 18.59 11.53
C LEU A 24 -6.27 18.52 10.53
N VAL A 25 -7.02 17.41 10.48
CA VAL A 25 -8.20 17.27 9.60
C VAL A 25 -9.30 18.25 10.01
N THR A 26 -9.51 18.46 11.32
CA THR A 26 -10.45 19.47 11.83
C THR A 26 -10.04 20.87 11.43
N TRP A 27 -8.77 21.24 11.62
CA TRP A 27 -8.24 22.58 11.33
C TRP A 27 -8.27 22.93 9.85
N VAL A 28 -8.10 21.94 8.96
CA VAL A 28 -8.32 22.12 7.52
C VAL A 28 -9.78 22.52 7.25
N GLY A 29 -10.74 21.85 7.91
CA GLY A 29 -12.14 22.23 7.82
C GLY A 29 -12.41 23.62 8.39
N ASP A 30 -11.91 23.91 9.59
CA ASP A 30 -12.08 25.21 10.25
C ASP A 30 -11.51 26.35 9.40
N TYR A 31 -10.37 26.14 8.74
CA TYR A 31 -9.81 27.07 7.76
C TYR A 31 -10.77 27.31 6.60
N ILE A 32 -11.27 26.25 5.96
CA ILE A 32 -12.16 26.36 4.80
C ILE A 32 -13.42 27.14 5.17
N TYR A 33 -14.02 26.87 6.34
CA TYR A 33 -15.20 27.61 6.81
C TYR A 33 -14.89 29.04 7.29
N SER A 34 -13.64 29.38 7.63
CA SER A 34 -13.28 30.73 8.05
C SER A 34 -13.04 31.68 6.87
N VAL A 35 -12.60 31.16 5.72
CA VAL A 35 -12.28 31.98 4.53
C VAL A 35 -13.37 31.98 3.45
N HIS A 36 -14.29 31.00 3.46
CA HIS A 36 -15.35 30.88 2.46
C HIS A 36 -16.74 31.08 3.07
N SER A 37 -17.71 31.45 2.23
CA SER A 37 -19.11 31.38 2.64
C SER A 37 -19.50 29.93 2.94
N LYS A 38 -20.52 29.72 3.78
CA LYS A 38 -20.94 28.37 4.18
C LYS A 38 -21.20 27.45 2.97
N ALA A 39 -21.86 27.95 1.93
CA ALA A 39 -22.18 27.17 0.74
C ALA A 39 -20.93 26.77 -0.07
N GLU A 40 -19.97 27.69 -0.22
CA GLU A 40 -18.70 27.40 -0.88
C GLU A 40 -17.85 26.43 -0.07
N ALA A 41 -17.79 26.64 1.25
CA ALA A 41 -17.09 25.75 2.17
C ALA A 41 -17.66 24.33 2.10
N ASP A 42 -18.99 24.18 2.15
CA ASP A 42 -19.66 22.88 2.01
C ASP A 42 -19.29 22.22 0.67
N GLY A 43 -19.25 22.98 -0.43
CA GLY A 43 -18.82 22.50 -1.74
C GLY A 43 -17.36 22.04 -1.79
N ILE A 44 -16.44 22.77 -1.16
CA ILE A 44 -15.02 22.37 -1.07
C ILE A 44 -14.87 21.11 -0.21
N MET A 45 -15.63 20.99 0.88
CA MET A 45 -15.62 19.80 1.73
C MET A 45 -16.20 18.57 1.01
N ASP A 46 -17.25 18.75 0.21
CA ASP A 46 -17.78 17.72 -0.69
C ASP A 46 -16.75 17.31 -1.74
N GLU A 47 -16.01 18.26 -2.31
CA GLU A 47 -14.94 17.99 -3.28
C GLU A 47 -13.78 17.19 -2.65
N ILE A 48 -13.36 17.51 -1.42
CA ILE A 48 -12.38 16.71 -0.68
C ILE A 48 -12.90 15.27 -0.51
N ASP A 49 -14.15 15.11 -0.09
CA ASP A 49 -14.79 13.80 0.08
C ASP A 49 -14.86 13.02 -1.24
N HIS A 50 -15.16 13.71 -2.35
CA HIS A 50 -15.23 13.14 -3.70
C HIS A 50 -13.85 12.69 -4.19
N ARG A 51 -12.81 13.53 -4.02
CA ARG A 51 -11.40 13.19 -4.33
C ARG A 51 -10.91 11.97 -3.55
N ILE A 52 -11.32 11.81 -2.29
CA ILE A 52 -11.03 10.61 -1.49
C ILE A 52 -11.78 9.39 -2.06
N ALA A 53 -13.03 9.54 -2.49
CA ALA A 53 -13.86 8.45 -2.98
C ALA A 53 -13.40 7.89 -4.33
N VAL A 54 -12.84 8.74 -5.20
CA VAL A 54 -12.32 8.37 -6.52
C VAL A 54 -10.87 7.86 -6.50
N VAL A 55 -10.23 7.74 -5.33
CA VAL A 55 -8.89 7.13 -5.25
C VAL A 55 -8.94 5.70 -5.82
N PRO A 56 -8.01 5.33 -6.73
CA PRO A 56 -7.93 3.98 -7.28
C PRO A 56 -7.90 2.91 -6.20
N ALA A 57 -8.55 1.77 -6.48
CA ALA A 57 -8.50 0.64 -5.57
C ALA A 57 -7.05 0.14 -5.45
N PHE A 58 -6.65 -0.21 -4.23
CA PHE A 58 -5.33 -0.79 -3.98
C PHE A 58 -5.43 -1.89 -2.92
N PRO A 59 -4.70 -3.01 -3.10
CA PRO A 59 -4.56 -4.06 -2.09
C PRO A 59 -4.32 -3.49 -0.68
N CYS A 60 -5.11 -3.93 0.30
CA CYS A 60 -4.98 -3.50 1.71
C CYS A 60 -5.06 -2.00 1.96
N LEU A 61 -5.69 -1.25 1.06
CA LEU A 61 -6.14 0.10 1.32
C LEU A 61 -7.67 0.13 1.31
N ARG A 62 -8.24 0.47 2.48
CA ARG A 62 -9.68 0.68 2.60
C ARG A 62 -10.14 1.76 1.63
N ARG A 63 -11.20 1.46 0.87
CA ARG A 63 -11.89 2.46 0.04
C ARG A 63 -12.93 3.23 0.83
N PHE A 64 -12.97 4.54 0.60
CA PHE A 64 -13.89 5.48 1.23
C PHE A 64 -14.98 5.92 0.24
N LYS A 65 -15.99 5.06 0.01
CA LYS A 65 -17.03 5.32 -1.01
C LYS A 65 -17.79 6.63 -0.85
N GLN A 66 -17.82 7.19 0.36
CA GLN A 66 -18.55 8.42 0.73
C GLN A 66 -17.61 9.47 1.34
N GLY A 67 -16.32 9.42 1.00
CA GLY A 67 -15.31 10.31 1.58
C GLY A 67 -15.14 10.08 3.07
N ARG A 68 -15.00 11.15 3.86
CA ARG A 68 -14.68 11.10 5.31
C ARG A 68 -15.91 11.02 6.23
N ARG A 69 -17.12 10.83 5.70
CA ARG A 69 -18.39 10.95 6.47
C ARG A 69 -18.74 9.70 7.29
N PHE A 70 -17.85 9.27 8.18
CA PHE A 70 -18.11 8.13 9.09
C PHE A 70 -18.45 8.58 10.51
N LYS A 71 -19.50 7.97 11.09
CA LYS A 71 -19.89 8.19 12.50
C LYS A 71 -18.84 7.68 13.48
N GLN A 72 -18.14 6.60 13.16
CA GLN A 72 -17.10 6.00 13.99
C GLN A 72 -15.88 5.67 13.13
N TRP A 73 -14.71 6.11 13.58
CA TRP A 73 -13.43 5.87 12.91
C TRP A 73 -12.62 4.85 13.71
N THR A 74 -12.16 3.78 13.04
CA THR A 74 -11.19 2.83 13.60
C THR A 74 -9.75 3.30 13.37
N GLY A 75 -8.78 2.66 14.04
CA GLY A 75 -7.36 2.97 13.84
C GLY A 75 -6.92 2.73 12.39
N ASP A 76 -7.44 1.70 11.73
CA ASP A 76 -7.09 1.37 10.35
C ASP A 76 -7.74 2.31 9.35
N ASP A 77 -8.96 2.79 9.62
CA ASP A 77 -9.59 3.85 8.82
C ASP A 77 -8.75 5.13 8.83
N LEU A 78 -8.18 5.48 9.97
CA LEU A 78 -7.33 6.67 10.10
C LEU A 78 -6.02 6.50 9.33
N LYS A 79 -5.37 5.33 9.43
CA LYS A 79 -4.17 5.03 8.64
C LYS A 79 -4.44 5.04 7.14
N ALA A 80 -5.59 4.52 6.71
CA ALA A 80 -6.00 4.56 5.31
C ALA A 80 -6.27 6.00 4.84
N LEU A 81 -6.94 6.81 5.67
CA LEU A 81 -7.18 8.22 5.36
C LEU A 81 -5.87 9.01 5.22
N MET A 82 -4.90 8.80 6.13
CA MET A 82 -3.59 9.45 6.07
C MET A 82 -2.89 9.25 4.71
N LYS A 83 -3.04 8.08 4.08
CA LYS A 83 -2.42 7.77 2.78
C LYS A 83 -3.04 8.52 1.61
N VAL A 84 -4.29 8.98 1.74
CA VAL A 84 -5.06 9.57 0.63
C VAL A 84 -5.43 11.04 0.83
N TYR A 85 -5.26 11.56 2.04
CA TYR A 85 -5.75 12.90 2.40
C TYR A 85 -4.94 14.03 1.77
N LEU A 86 -3.61 13.91 1.70
CA LEU A 86 -2.74 14.94 1.13
C LEU A 86 -3.10 15.26 -0.34
N PRO A 87 -3.19 14.26 -1.25
CA PRO A 87 -3.64 14.52 -2.62
C PRO A 87 -5.05 15.12 -2.69
N ALA A 88 -5.96 14.71 -1.79
CA ALA A 88 -7.34 15.19 -1.80
C ALA A 88 -7.44 16.70 -1.51
N ILE A 89 -6.66 17.23 -0.56
CA ILE A 89 -6.71 18.66 -0.20
C ILE A 89 -5.82 19.54 -1.07
N LYS A 90 -4.84 18.96 -1.79
CA LYS A 90 -3.90 19.72 -2.63
C LYS A 90 -4.66 20.51 -3.71
N GLY A 91 -4.39 21.81 -3.80
CA GLY A 91 -5.05 22.72 -4.74
C GLY A 91 -6.36 23.32 -4.22
N LEU A 92 -6.91 22.82 -3.11
CA LEU A 92 -8.11 23.37 -2.45
C LEU A 92 -7.78 24.21 -1.21
N VAL A 93 -6.57 24.05 -0.67
CA VAL A 93 -6.07 24.81 0.48
C VAL A 93 -4.67 25.37 0.20
N PRO A 94 -4.20 26.40 0.93
CA PRO A 94 -2.86 26.94 0.76
C PRO A 94 -1.77 25.85 0.83
N PRO A 95 -0.73 25.91 -0.02
CA PRO A 95 0.37 24.94 -0.01
C PRO A 95 1.00 24.74 1.37
N ALA A 96 1.13 25.80 2.17
CA ALA A 96 1.67 25.73 3.52
C ALA A 96 0.86 24.82 4.48
N ILE A 97 -0.46 24.69 4.30
CA ILE A 97 -1.27 23.72 5.05
C ILE A 97 -0.90 22.29 4.63
N VAL A 98 -0.76 22.06 3.32
CA VAL A 98 -0.37 20.75 2.77
C VAL A 98 1.02 20.35 3.26
N GLU A 99 1.97 21.30 3.28
CA GLU A 99 3.32 21.10 3.81
C GLU A 99 3.32 20.76 5.32
N ALA A 100 2.46 21.40 6.12
CA ALA A 100 2.33 21.08 7.54
C ALA A 100 1.82 19.65 7.76
N LEU A 101 0.82 19.22 6.99
CA LEU A 101 0.36 17.83 7.03
C LEU A 101 1.42 16.86 6.50
N SER A 102 2.17 17.22 5.46
CA SER A 102 3.28 16.41 4.94
C SER A 102 4.35 16.18 6.01
N ALA A 103 4.83 17.24 6.66
CA ALA A 103 5.81 17.14 7.73
C ALA A 103 5.34 16.26 8.89
N PHE A 104 4.04 16.30 9.23
CA PHE A 104 3.45 15.39 10.21
C PHE A 104 3.47 13.93 9.76
N LEU A 105 3.14 13.67 8.49
CA LEU A 105 3.16 12.32 7.93
C LEU A 105 4.59 11.77 7.82
N ASP A 106 5.57 12.62 7.52
CA ASP A 106 6.99 12.25 7.49
C ASP A 106 7.45 11.76 8.88
N PHE A 107 7.14 12.52 9.94
CA PHE A 107 7.36 12.06 11.31
C PHE A 107 6.67 10.71 11.57
N CYS A 108 5.38 10.60 11.22
CA CYS A 108 4.61 9.37 11.42
C CYS A 108 5.19 8.17 10.66
N TYR A 109 5.87 8.40 9.54
CA TYR A 109 6.54 7.38 8.74
C TYR A 109 7.87 6.96 9.36
N LEU A 110 8.69 7.92 9.80
CA LEU A 110 9.99 7.66 10.44
C LEU A 110 9.86 6.82 11.72
N VAL A 111 8.90 7.16 12.58
CA VAL A 111 8.71 6.46 13.86
C VAL A 111 8.09 5.06 13.72
N ARG A 112 7.90 4.57 12.48
CA ARG A 112 7.48 3.19 12.19
C ARG A 112 8.65 2.23 12.02
N ARG A 113 9.88 2.71 11.95
CA ARG A 113 11.06 1.85 11.78
C ARG A 113 11.11 0.82 12.91
N SER A 114 11.59 -0.36 12.55
CA SER A 114 11.84 -1.48 13.46
C SER A 114 13.03 -1.24 14.38
N ASP A 115 13.93 -0.36 13.94
CA ASP A 115 15.25 -0.12 14.50
C ASP A 115 15.65 1.34 14.29
N PHE A 116 16.51 1.82 15.18
CA PHE A 116 16.97 3.21 15.23
C PHE A 116 18.46 3.22 15.60
N ASP A 117 19.19 4.07 14.90
CA ASP A 117 20.57 4.50 15.14
C ASP A 117 20.57 6.01 15.44
N GLU A 118 21.74 6.60 15.68
CA GLU A 118 21.85 8.02 16.01
C GLU A 118 21.33 8.93 14.88
N ASP A 119 21.71 8.63 13.63
CA ASP A 119 21.33 9.42 12.45
C ASP A 119 19.80 9.42 12.25
N THR A 120 19.14 8.29 12.48
CA THR A 120 17.69 8.19 12.35
C THR A 120 16.95 8.85 13.50
N LEU A 121 17.52 8.85 14.72
CA LEU A 121 16.97 9.63 15.83
C LEU A 121 17.10 11.14 15.59
N ASP A 122 18.22 11.60 15.03
CA ASP A 122 18.40 12.99 14.62
C ASP A 122 17.40 13.38 13.54
N THR A 123 17.14 12.47 12.60
CA THR A 123 16.09 12.65 11.58
C THR A 123 14.70 12.74 12.20
N VAL A 124 14.41 11.96 13.27
CA VAL A 124 13.14 12.05 14.00
C VAL A 124 13.00 13.44 14.64
N ASP A 125 14.01 13.94 15.34
CA ASP A 125 13.96 15.27 15.98
C ASP A 125 13.81 16.38 14.94
N ALA A 126 14.57 16.32 13.85
CA ALA A 126 14.45 17.25 12.73
C ALA A 126 13.03 17.24 12.13
N SER A 127 12.41 16.07 12.00
CA SER A 127 11.03 15.96 11.49
C SER A 127 10.00 16.59 12.44
N VAL A 128 10.18 16.45 13.76
CA VAL A 128 9.33 17.10 14.78
C VAL A 128 9.48 18.61 14.71
N GLN A 129 10.72 19.12 14.61
CA GLN A 129 10.99 20.55 14.46
C GLN A 129 10.39 21.12 13.18
N ASN A 130 10.58 20.45 12.04
CA ASN A 130 9.98 20.85 10.77
C ASN A 130 8.44 20.90 10.86
N TYR A 131 7.81 19.88 11.46
CA TYR A 131 6.36 19.91 11.70
C TYR A 131 5.94 21.09 12.59
N HIS A 132 6.67 21.36 13.68
CA HIS A 132 6.39 22.49 14.57
C HIS A 132 6.52 23.85 13.87
N GLN A 133 7.49 24.01 12.98
CA GLN A 133 7.64 25.23 12.19
C GLN A 133 6.51 25.40 11.17
N ARG A 134 6.15 24.32 10.45
CA ARG A 134 5.12 24.36 9.41
C ARG A 134 3.72 24.55 9.99
N ARG A 135 3.41 23.95 11.15
CA ARG A 135 2.07 24.06 11.75
C ARG A 135 1.70 25.49 12.17
N GLU A 136 2.67 26.39 12.35
CA GLU A 136 2.42 27.81 12.63
C GLU A 136 1.55 28.49 11.55
N ILE A 137 1.44 27.88 10.36
CA ILE A 137 0.46 28.32 9.36
C ILE A 137 -0.97 28.39 9.93
N PHE A 138 -1.36 27.47 10.80
CA PHE A 138 -2.70 27.47 11.41
C PHE A 138 -2.88 28.64 12.40
N CYS A 139 -1.82 29.12 13.04
CA CYS A 139 -1.84 30.36 13.83
C CYS A 139 -2.01 31.57 12.90
N LYS A 140 -1.18 31.65 11.84
CA LYS A 140 -1.17 32.76 10.88
C LYS A 140 -2.51 32.93 10.16
N LEU A 141 -3.22 31.83 9.89
CA LEU A 141 -4.54 31.81 9.27
C LEU A 141 -5.70 31.99 10.26
N GLY A 142 -5.41 32.23 11.55
CA GLY A 142 -6.43 32.47 12.58
C GLY A 142 -7.22 31.23 13.00
N VAL A 143 -6.84 30.03 12.55
CA VAL A 143 -7.47 28.76 12.94
C VAL A 143 -7.09 28.37 14.37
N ARG A 144 -5.85 28.69 14.77
CA ARG A 144 -5.29 28.40 16.09
C ARG A 144 -4.60 29.65 16.68
N PRO A 145 -5.35 30.73 16.96
CA PRO A 145 -4.76 31.99 17.42
C PRO A 145 -4.05 31.86 18.78
N ASP A 146 -4.55 30.99 19.66
CA ASP A 146 -3.98 30.74 21.00
C ASP A 146 -2.82 29.72 21.00
N GLY A 147 -2.35 29.31 19.82
CA GLY A 147 -1.22 28.39 19.66
C GLY A 147 -1.53 26.91 19.94
N PHE A 148 -0.49 26.18 20.34
CA PHE A 148 -0.41 24.70 20.29
C PHE A 148 -0.23 24.01 21.64
N SER A 149 -0.99 24.40 22.67
CA SER A 149 -1.07 23.71 23.96
C SER A 149 -1.85 22.39 23.88
N LEU A 150 -1.35 21.45 23.07
CA LEU A 150 -2.04 20.22 22.69
C LEU A 150 -1.24 19.00 23.14
N PRO A 151 -1.65 18.32 24.24
CA PRO A 151 -0.87 17.23 24.82
C PRO A 151 -0.50 16.11 23.82
N ARG A 152 -1.39 15.81 22.87
CA ARG A 152 -1.15 14.76 21.87
C ARG A 152 -0.12 15.14 20.80
N GLN A 153 0.00 16.42 20.45
CA GLN A 153 1.08 16.88 19.57
C GLN A 153 2.36 17.09 20.35
N HIS A 154 2.29 17.57 21.59
CA HIS A 154 3.46 17.68 22.47
C HIS A 154 4.15 16.33 22.71
N ALA A 155 3.38 15.23 22.77
CA ALA A 155 3.95 13.88 22.90
C ALA A 155 5.01 13.54 21.84
N MET A 156 5.01 14.19 20.67
CA MET A 156 6.01 13.99 19.62
C MET A 156 7.44 14.34 20.07
N THR A 157 7.61 15.33 20.97
CA THR A 157 8.94 15.73 21.47
C THR A 157 9.59 14.70 22.39
N HIS A 158 8.80 13.73 22.87
CA HIS A 158 9.30 12.69 23.77
C HIS A 158 9.68 11.40 23.02
N TYR A 159 9.56 11.37 21.69
CA TYR A 159 9.82 10.15 20.92
C TYR A 159 11.27 9.69 20.99
N ARG A 160 12.27 10.57 20.82
CA ARG A 160 13.69 10.18 20.96
C ARG A 160 13.95 9.57 22.35
N PRO A 161 13.66 10.26 23.48
CA PRO A 161 13.84 9.68 24.81
C PRO A 161 13.09 8.36 25.00
N HIS A 162 11.89 8.22 24.42
CA HIS A 162 11.14 6.96 24.49
C HIS A 162 11.81 5.83 23.70
N ILE A 163 12.36 6.12 22.52
CA ILE A 163 13.05 5.13 21.69
C ILE A 163 14.34 4.68 22.37
N GLU A 164 15.12 5.61 22.91
CA GLU A 164 16.37 5.30 23.63
C GLU A 164 16.11 4.42 24.87
N ASN A 165 15.03 4.69 25.61
CA ASN A 165 14.72 3.95 26.85
C ASN A 165 13.99 2.62 26.62
N PHE A 166 13.20 2.49 25.56
CA PHE A 166 12.28 1.35 25.39
C PHE A 166 12.38 0.65 24.03
N GLY A 167 13.29 1.08 23.16
CA GLY A 167 13.41 0.58 21.79
C GLY A 167 12.31 1.09 20.86
N ALA A 168 12.21 0.49 19.68
CA ALA A 168 11.31 0.95 18.63
C ALA A 168 9.83 1.03 19.09
N PRO A 169 9.07 2.07 18.69
CA PRO A 169 7.71 2.30 19.21
C PRO A 169 6.69 1.20 18.87
N GLY A 170 7.01 0.32 17.91
CA GLY A 170 6.15 -0.80 17.54
C GLY A 170 5.96 -1.81 18.67
N GLY A 171 7.02 -2.11 19.44
CA GLY A 171 7.01 -3.12 20.51
C GLY A 171 6.29 -2.69 21.79
N THR A 172 6.08 -1.39 21.97
CA THR A 172 5.51 -0.80 23.20
C THR A 172 4.09 -0.25 23.01
N CYS A 173 3.46 -0.54 21.87
CA CYS A 173 2.15 0.00 21.53
C CYS A 173 0.99 -0.79 22.19
N SER A 174 0.01 -0.07 22.73
CA SER A 174 -1.24 -0.66 23.26
C SER A 174 -2.06 -1.43 22.22
N SER A 175 -1.72 -1.39 20.93
CA SER A 175 -2.35 -2.25 19.92
C SER A 175 -2.14 -3.74 20.21
N ILE A 176 -1.02 -4.11 20.84
CA ILE A 176 -0.73 -5.50 21.23
C ILE A 176 -1.74 -5.97 22.28
N THR A 177 -1.96 -5.17 23.33
CA THR A 177 -2.91 -5.49 24.39
C THR A 177 -4.36 -5.35 23.91
N GLU A 178 -4.67 -4.39 23.04
CA GLU A 178 -5.99 -4.24 22.42
C GLU A 178 -6.35 -5.43 21.51
N SER A 179 -5.40 -5.91 20.71
CA SER A 179 -5.56 -7.12 19.89
C SER A 179 -5.81 -8.35 20.77
N ARG A 180 -5.03 -8.51 21.85
CA ARG A 180 -5.25 -9.60 22.82
C ARG A 180 -6.60 -9.47 23.53
N HIS A 181 -7.07 -8.26 23.81
CA HIS A 181 -8.41 -8.03 24.38
C HIS A 181 -9.53 -8.47 23.42
N ILE A 182 -9.34 -8.38 22.10
CA ILE A 182 -10.30 -8.94 21.13
C ILE A 182 -10.38 -10.46 21.28
N THR A 183 -9.23 -11.14 21.29
CA THR A 183 -9.18 -12.61 21.28
C THR A 183 -9.49 -13.22 22.64
N ALA A 184 -9.05 -12.60 23.74
CA ALA A 184 -9.22 -13.11 25.10
C ALA A 184 -10.53 -12.64 25.78
N VAL A 185 -11.15 -11.55 25.31
CA VAL A 185 -12.35 -11.00 25.95
C VAL A 185 -13.51 -10.91 24.97
N LYS A 186 -13.40 -10.11 23.89
CA LYS A 186 -14.56 -9.84 23.01
C LYS A 186 -15.07 -11.09 22.30
N LYS A 187 -14.19 -11.92 21.72
CA LYS A 187 -14.57 -13.16 21.04
C LYS A 187 -15.18 -14.19 22.01
N PRO A 188 -14.56 -14.51 23.17
CA PRO A 188 -15.15 -15.38 24.17
C PRO A 188 -16.48 -14.86 24.72
N TRP A 189 -16.60 -13.56 25.00
CA TRP A 189 -17.85 -12.95 25.45
C TRP A 189 -18.99 -13.19 24.44
N ARG A 190 -18.73 -12.94 23.15
CA ARG A 190 -19.70 -13.17 22.06
C ARG A 190 -20.12 -14.64 21.93
N ARG A 191 -19.24 -15.58 22.27
CA ARG A 191 -19.48 -17.03 22.24
C ARG A 191 -20.13 -17.57 23.52
N SER A 192 -20.12 -16.81 24.60
CA SER A 192 -20.73 -17.22 25.87
C SER A 192 -22.24 -17.04 25.86
N SER A 193 -22.95 -17.70 26.77
CA SER A 193 -24.39 -17.48 26.98
C SER A 193 -24.72 -16.12 27.59
N ARG A 194 -23.71 -15.30 27.91
CA ARG A 194 -23.80 -14.02 28.66
C ARG A 194 -24.32 -14.14 30.10
N TYR A 195 -24.65 -15.35 30.55
CA TYR A 195 -25.00 -15.67 31.93
C TYR A 195 -23.79 -16.32 32.61
N GLU A 196 -23.29 -15.76 33.72
CA GLU A 196 -22.05 -16.21 34.38
C GLU A 196 -20.88 -16.40 33.39
N ALA A 197 -20.74 -15.45 32.47
CA ALA A 197 -19.88 -15.57 31.28
C ALA A 197 -18.39 -15.73 31.61
N LEU A 198 -17.91 -15.25 32.75
CA LEU A 198 -16.48 -15.25 33.07
C LEU A 198 -15.87 -16.66 33.04
N SER A 199 -16.51 -17.63 33.70
CA SER A 199 -16.06 -19.03 33.72
C SER A 199 -16.05 -19.64 32.32
N GLN A 200 -17.07 -19.32 31.52
CA GLN A 200 -17.15 -19.78 30.12
C GLN A 200 -16.05 -19.14 29.25
N MET A 201 -15.75 -17.87 29.45
CA MET A 201 -14.69 -17.15 28.74
C MET A 201 -13.31 -17.70 29.10
N LEU A 202 -13.05 -17.96 30.37
CA LEU A 202 -11.80 -18.59 30.84
C LEU A 202 -11.61 -19.98 30.22
N LEU A 203 -12.64 -20.82 30.22
CA LEU A 203 -12.60 -22.13 29.56
C LEU A 203 -12.39 -22.01 28.05
N THR A 204 -13.02 -21.03 27.41
CA THR A 204 -12.88 -20.76 25.97
C THR A 204 -11.45 -20.35 25.62
N ASN A 205 -10.78 -19.56 26.48
CA ASN A 205 -9.37 -19.19 26.30
C ASN A 205 -8.42 -20.34 26.63
N GLN A 206 -8.73 -21.17 27.63
CA GLN A 206 -7.87 -22.28 28.03
C GLN A 206 -7.76 -23.37 26.95
N ARG A 207 -8.83 -23.60 26.18
CA ARG A 207 -8.84 -24.62 25.10
C ARG A 207 -7.79 -24.39 24.02
N PRO A 208 -7.70 -23.22 23.35
CA PRO A 208 -6.66 -22.96 22.36
C PRO A 208 -5.26 -22.99 22.96
N ASP A 209 -5.05 -22.54 24.20
CA ASP A 209 -3.74 -22.61 24.87
C ASP A 209 -3.32 -24.08 25.09
N LYS A 210 -4.24 -24.94 25.55
CA LYS A 210 -4.00 -26.40 25.67
C LYS A 210 -3.73 -27.06 24.31
N LEU A 211 -4.46 -26.67 23.26
CA LEU A 211 -4.24 -27.18 21.91
C LEU A 211 -2.89 -26.72 21.34
N ALA A 212 -2.49 -25.47 21.59
CA ALA A 212 -1.19 -24.95 21.18
C ALA A 212 -0.04 -25.68 21.89
N ALA A 213 -0.16 -25.92 23.19
CA ALA A 213 0.82 -26.69 23.97
C ALA A 213 0.92 -28.14 23.49
N ALA A 214 -0.22 -28.82 23.32
CA ALA A 214 -0.24 -30.19 22.79
C ALA A 214 0.35 -30.27 21.36
N ARG A 215 0.08 -29.25 20.52
CA ARG A 215 0.65 -29.17 19.19
C ARG A 215 2.17 -29.00 19.22
N ALA A 216 2.70 -28.14 20.08
CA ALA A 216 4.14 -27.97 20.23
C ALA A 216 4.82 -29.30 20.60
N ASP A 217 4.24 -30.03 21.56
CA ASP A 217 4.70 -31.38 21.94
C ASP A 217 4.64 -32.37 20.76
N PHE A 218 3.58 -32.35 19.96
CA PHE A 218 3.47 -33.22 18.78
C PHE A 218 4.43 -32.85 17.65
N VAL A 219 4.74 -31.57 17.46
CA VAL A 219 5.77 -31.12 16.50
C VAL A 219 7.16 -31.55 16.95
N GLU A 220 7.49 -31.38 18.23
CA GLU A 220 8.76 -31.81 18.81
C GLU A 220 8.97 -33.33 18.67
N ARG A 221 7.90 -34.11 18.81
CA ARG A 221 7.90 -35.58 18.61
C ARG A 221 7.83 -36.01 17.14
N GLY A 222 7.79 -35.08 16.18
CA GLY A 222 7.70 -35.38 14.76
C GLY A 222 6.37 -36.01 14.31
N MET A 223 5.31 -35.91 15.13
CA MET A 223 4.00 -36.50 14.85
C MET A 223 3.16 -35.64 13.90
N ILE A 224 3.44 -34.33 13.82
CA ILE A 224 2.75 -33.37 12.95
C ILE A 224 3.80 -32.39 12.38
N PRO A 225 3.73 -32.03 11.08
CA PRO A 225 4.62 -31.02 10.52
C PRO A 225 4.41 -29.64 11.18
N PRO A 226 5.47 -28.82 11.27
CA PRO A 226 5.42 -27.51 11.94
C PRO A 226 4.39 -26.54 11.32
N ASN A 227 4.04 -26.70 10.04
CA ASN A 227 3.25 -25.71 9.30
C ASN A 227 1.77 -26.11 9.15
N PHE A 228 0.90 -25.33 9.78
CA PHE A 228 -0.50 -25.20 9.39
C PHE A 228 -0.88 -23.73 9.58
N VAL A 229 -1.13 -23.03 8.48
CA VAL A 229 -1.64 -21.65 8.48
C VAL A 229 -3.11 -21.73 8.91
N PRO A 230 -3.53 -21.11 10.03
CA PRO A 230 -4.95 -20.99 10.33
C PRO A 230 -5.61 -20.20 9.20
N ILE A 231 -6.69 -20.72 8.60
CA ILE A 231 -7.55 -19.91 7.74
C ILE A 231 -8.13 -18.82 8.65
N PRO A 232 -7.79 -17.53 8.49
CA PRO A 232 -8.40 -16.50 9.31
C PRO A 232 -9.87 -16.39 8.87
N ASP A 233 -10.78 -16.19 9.83
CA ASP A 233 -12.12 -15.65 9.54
C ASP A 233 -11.92 -14.26 8.91
N LYS A 234 -11.70 -14.20 7.59
CA LYS A 234 -11.48 -12.96 6.86
C LYS A 234 -12.82 -12.35 6.49
N ASP A 235 -12.96 -11.06 6.79
CA ASP A 235 -13.92 -10.20 6.12
C ASP A 235 -13.65 -10.29 4.60
N PRO A 236 -14.64 -10.53 3.73
CA PRO A 236 -14.42 -10.72 2.28
C PRO A 236 -13.79 -9.51 1.56
N ASP A 237 -13.61 -8.38 2.26
CA ASP A 237 -12.95 -7.18 1.77
C ASP A 237 -11.49 -7.01 2.24
N ASP A 238 -10.95 -7.90 3.09
CA ASP A 238 -9.62 -7.78 3.72
C ASP A 238 -8.69 -8.98 3.40
N VAL A 239 -8.71 -9.40 2.14
CA VAL A 239 -7.98 -10.60 1.63
C VAL A 239 -6.66 -10.30 0.93
N ASP A 240 -6.23 -9.04 0.91
CA ASP A 240 -5.25 -8.59 -0.09
C ASP A 240 -3.80 -8.45 0.39
N ALA A 241 -3.53 -8.65 1.68
CA ALA A 241 -2.17 -8.81 2.19
C ALA A 241 -2.11 -9.81 3.35
N GLU A 242 -1.12 -10.68 3.29
CA GLU A 242 -0.86 -11.73 4.28
C GLU A 242 0.57 -11.61 4.79
N GLU A 243 0.75 -11.79 6.09
CA GLU A 243 2.06 -12.08 6.68
C GLU A 243 2.36 -13.56 6.39
N THR A 244 3.58 -13.85 5.94
CA THR A 244 3.99 -15.20 5.54
C THR A 244 5.32 -15.58 6.19
N ASP A 245 5.41 -16.81 6.72
CA ASP A 245 6.65 -17.38 7.28
C ASP A 245 7.59 -17.96 6.19
N GLU A 246 7.53 -17.42 4.96
CA GLU A 246 8.40 -17.86 3.85
C GLU A 246 9.85 -17.44 4.12
N ALA A 247 10.82 -18.22 3.62
CA ALA A 247 12.24 -17.90 3.73
C ALA A 247 12.49 -16.49 3.18
N ARG A 248 13.45 -15.77 3.77
CA ARG A 248 13.76 -14.38 3.42
C ARG A 248 14.18 -14.29 1.95
N VAL A 249 13.31 -13.75 1.11
CA VAL A 249 13.57 -13.40 -0.30
C VAL A 249 13.48 -11.89 -0.42
N ASP A 250 14.41 -11.26 -1.15
CA ASP A 250 14.41 -9.79 -1.33
C ASP A 250 13.12 -9.31 -2.00
N SER A 251 12.67 -10.03 -3.04
CA SER A 251 11.31 -9.98 -3.59
C SER A 251 11.08 -11.08 -4.62
N ASN A 252 9.84 -11.53 -4.79
CA ASN A 252 9.45 -12.48 -5.84
C ASN A 252 8.02 -12.18 -6.32
N VAL A 253 7.80 -12.20 -7.63
CA VAL A 253 6.47 -12.05 -8.23
C VAL A 253 6.11 -13.27 -9.05
N ILE A 254 5.04 -13.97 -8.66
CA ILE A 254 4.62 -15.24 -9.27
C ILE A 254 3.22 -15.10 -9.88
N LEU A 255 3.04 -15.61 -11.09
CA LEU A 255 1.73 -15.69 -11.75
C LEU A 255 0.72 -16.50 -10.92
N ALA A 256 -0.57 -16.19 -11.11
CA ALA A 256 -1.62 -17.01 -10.51
C ALA A 256 -1.54 -18.47 -10.99
N ARG A 257 -1.87 -19.41 -10.10
CA ARG A 257 -1.80 -20.86 -10.39
C ARG A 257 -2.67 -21.31 -11.58
N ARG A 258 -3.76 -20.61 -11.88
CA ARG A 258 -4.68 -20.97 -12.96
C ARG A 258 -4.61 -19.92 -14.07
N ARG A 259 -4.33 -20.38 -15.29
CA ARG A 259 -4.50 -19.56 -16.50
C ARG A 259 -5.97 -19.33 -16.79
N GLU A 260 -6.27 -18.20 -17.40
CA GLU A 260 -7.57 -17.88 -17.95
C GLU A 260 -7.70 -18.53 -19.34
N ARG A 261 -8.75 -19.32 -19.54
CA ARG A 261 -8.92 -20.17 -20.74
C ARG A 261 -9.67 -19.46 -21.86
N SER A 262 -10.28 -18.32 -21.59
CA SER A 262 -11.03 -17.53 -22.56
C SER A 262 -10.15 -16.71 -23.52
N TYR A 263 -8.84 -16.62 -23.28
CA TYR A 263 -7.92 -15.90 -24.15
C TYR A 263 -7.38 -16.78 -25.28
N PRO A 264 -7.16 -16.20 -26.47
CA PRO A 264 -6.40 -16.88 -27.52
C PRO A 264 -4.97 -17.17 -27.06
N GLN A 265 -4.39 -18.25 -27.61
CA GLN A 265 -3.05 -18.69 -27.25
C GLN A 265 -1.98 -18.31 -28.29
N SER A 266 -2.37 -17.98 -29.52
CA SER A 266 -1.43 -17.49 -30.53
C SER A 266 -1.14 -16.01 -30.32
N ALA A 267 0.07 -15.55 -30.64
CA ALA A 267 0.43 -14.14 -30.49
C ALA A 267 -0.44 -13.22 -31.36
N ALA A 268 -0.78 -13.63 -32.59
CA ALA A 268 -1.58 -12.85 -33.53
C ALA A 268 -3.04 -12.68 -33.08
N ASP A 269 -3.68 -13.77 -32.64
CA ASP A 269 -5.06 -13.72 -32.15
C ASP A 269 -5.13 -12.97 -30.82
N LEU A 270 -4.13 -13.17 -29.95
CA LEU A 270 -4.04 -12.46 -28.68
C LEU A 270 -3.88 -10.96 -28.90
N ALA A 271 -3.02 -10.52 -29.83
CA ALA A 271 -2.82 -9.13 -30.21
C ALA A 271 -4.15 -8.44 -30.57
N THR A 272 -4.96 -9.12 -31.38
CA THR A 272 -6.30 -8.65 -31.77
C THR A 272 -7.24 -8.61 -30.56
N HIS A 273 -7.26 -9.65 -29.75
CA HIS A 273 -8.14 -9.75 -28.59
C HIS A 273 -7.88 -8.68 -27.51
N ILE A 274 -6.61 -8.32 -27.28
CA ILE A 274 -6.22 -7.32 -26.28
C ILE A 274 -6.11 -5.89 -26.83
N ASN A 275 -6.38 -5.70 -28.13
CA ASN A 275 -6.22 -4.44 -28.87
C ASN A 275 -4.80 -3.87 -28.79
N VAL A 276 -3.79 -4.71 -29.00
CA VAL A 276 -2.37 -4.33 -29.06
C VAL A 276 -1.77 -4.95 -30.33
N PRO A 277 -1.91 -4.30 -31.50
CA PRO A 277 -1.57 -4.90 -32.79
C PRO A 277 -0.08 -5.21 -32.94
N ASN A 278 0.79 -4.48 -32.24
CA ASN A 278 2.24 -4.69 -32.22
C ASN A 278 2.69 -5.70 -31.16
N PHE A 279 1.79 -6.45 -30.52
CA PHE A 279 2.13 -7.38 -29.45
C PHE A 279 3.19 -8.42 -29.87
N ALA A 280 3.10 -8.94 -31.10
CA ALA A 280 4.12 -9.86 -31.63
C ALA A 280 5.50 -9.19 -31.64
N ASN A 281 5.64 -7.99 -32.21
CA ASN A 281 6.91 -7.27 -32.24
C ASN A 281 7.47 -6.98 -30.84
N LEU A 282 6.60 -6.66 -29.87
CA LEU A 282 7.01 -6.49 -28.48
C LEU A 282 7.55 -7.79 -27.88
N LEU A 283 6.93 -8.93 -28.22
CA LEU A 283 7.34 -10.25 -27.73
C LEU A 283 8.69 -10.66 -28.32
N ALA A 284 8.95 -10.37 -29.61
CA ALA A 284 10.25 -10.59 -30.24
C ALA A 284 11.33 -9.72 -29.61
N SER A 285 11.06 -8.41 -29.46
CA SER A 285 12.01 -7.49 -28.84
C SER A 285 12.37 -7.95 -27.43
N PHE A 286 11.36 -8.29 -26.62
CA PHE A 286 11.58 -8.82 -25.28
C PHE A 286 12.44 -10.07 -25.28
N LEU A 287 12.14 -11.06 -26.14
CA LEU A 287 12.89 -12.31 -26.18
C LEU A 287 14.35 -12.08 -26.64
N ASN A 288 14.55 -11.25 -27.65
CA ASN A 288 15.90 -10.84 -28.10
C ASN A 288 16.70 -10.17 -26.96
N ASP A 289 16.06 -9.28 -26.19
CA ASP A 289 16.70 -8.64 -25.04
C ASP A 289 17.06 -9.66 -23.94
N GLN A 290 16.21 -10.68 -23.70
CA GLN A 290 16.53 -11.76 -22.75
C GLN A 290 17.72 -12.60 -23.23
N LEU A 291 17.71 -13.03 -24.50
CA LEU A 291 18.75 -13.90 -25.07
C LEU A 291 20.10 -13.18 -25.17
N SER A 292 20.09 -11.89 -25.50
CA SER A 292 21.33 -11.08 -25.59
C SER A 292 21.91 -10.73 -24.22
N SER A 293 21.09 -10.58 -23.18
CA SER A 293 21.55 -10.35 -21.81
C SER A 293 22.25 -11.56 -21.20
N ASP A 294 21.89 -12.78 -21.60
CA ASP A 294 22.52 -14.03 -21.15
C ASP A 294 23.86 -14.32 -21.87
N MET A 295 24.08 -13.73 -23.05
CA MET A 295 25.28 -13.94 -23.89
C MET A 295 26.49 -13.06 -23.49
N GLN A 296 26.81 -12.96 -22.19
CA GLN A 296 28.13 -12.46 -21.74
C GLN A 296 29.26 -13.51 -21.86
N SER A 297 28.99 -14.67 -22.45
CA SER A 297 30.02 -15.61 -22.91
C SER A 297 30.29 -15.40 -24.40
N GLU A 298 31.54 -15.06 -24.72
CA GLU A 298 32.10 -14.96 -26.07
C GLU A 298 31.68 -16.16 -26.94
N ASP A 299 30.68 -15.98 -27.81
CA ASP A 299 30.56 -16.70 -29.08
C ASP A 299 29.66 -15.89 -30.02
N HIS A 300 30.28 -15.26 -31.01
CA HIS A 300 29.58 -14.54 -32.08
C HIS A 300 28.80 -15.53 -32.97
N TYR A 301 27.49 -15.61 -32.76
CA TYR A 301 26.55 -15.98 -33.81
C TYR A 301 25.76 -14.75 -34.25
N THR A 302 25.99 -14.34 -35.49
CA THR A 302 25.11 -13.44 -36.24
C THR A 302 24.02 -14.30 -36.87
N SER A 303 22.78 -14.06 -36.45
CA SER A 303 21.54 -14.61 -37.03
C SER A 303 20.46 -13.69 -36.45
N ASP A 304 19.81 -12.74 -37.12
CA ASP A 304 19.09 -12.75 -38.41
C ASP A 304 18.14 -13.95 -38.63
N ASP A 305 17.92 -14.75 -37.58
CA ASP A 305 16.72 -15.56 -37.45
C ASP A 305 15.60 -14.62 -37.01
N ASP A 306 14.72 -14.29 -37.94
CA ASP A 306 13.38 -13.78 -37.62
C ASP A 306 12.74 -14.79 -36.65
N LEU A 307 12.82 -14.53 -35.34
CA LEU A 307 12.18 -15.36 -34.32
C LEU A 307 10.73 -15.61 -34.74
N GLU A 308 10.38 -16.85 -35.07
CA GLU A 308 9.01 -17.20 -35.46
C GLU A 308 8.11 -17.23 -34.21
N ILE A 309 7.71 -16.05 -33.73
CA ILE A 309 6.88 -15.88 -32.53
C ILE A 309 5.55 -16.64 -32.62
N SER A 310 5.09 -16.93 -33.85
CA SER A 310 3.91 -17.75 -34.12
C SER A 310 3.99 -19.16 -33.52
N GLN A 311 5.18 -19.68 -33.22
CA GLN A 311 5.35 -21.00 -32.61
C GLN A 311 4.96 -21.04 -31.13
N TYR A 312 4.96 -19.90 -30.43
CA TYR A 312 4.75 -19.88 -28.99
C TYR A 312 3.28 -20.00 -28.61
N THR A 313 3.01 -20.88 -27.64
CA THR A 313 1.71 -21.00 -27.00
C THR A 313 1.65 -20.13 -25.76
N ILE A 314 0.82 -19.09 -25.79
CA ILE A 314 0.69 -18.11 -24.72
C ILE A 314 -0.40 -18.53 -23.73
N SER A 315 -0.10 -18.43 -22.44
CA SER A 315 -1.06 -18.60 -21.35
C SER A 315 -1.29 -17.26 -20.64
N VAL A 316 -2.54 -16.83 -20.49
CA VAL A 316 -2.89 -15.53 -19.87
C VAL A 316 -3.36 -15.70 -18.43
N TYR A 317 -3.07 -14.72 -17.57
CA TYR A 317 -3.44 -14.69 -16.16
C TYR A 317 -4.05 -13.34 -15.77
N HIS A 318 -4.98 -13.33 -14.81
CA HIS A 318 -5.62 -12.08 -14.32
C HIS A 318 -4.93 -11.46 -13.11
N SER A 319 -3.93 -12.12 -12.54
CA SER A 319 -3.17 -11.59 -11.41
C SER A 319 -1.82 -12.27 -11.25
N ALA A 320 -0.91 -11.56 -10.61
CA ALA A 320 0.31 -12.08 -10.01
C ALA A 320 0.32 -11.79 -8.51
N VAL A 321 1.15 -12.50 -7.77
CA VAL A 321 1.37 -12.32 -6.35
C VAL A 321 2.80 -11.86 -6.15
N ALA A 322 2.98 -10.70 -5.53
CA ALA A 322 4.27 -10.24 -5.05
C ALA A 322 4.47 -10.65 -3.59
N THR A 323 5.60 -11.26 -3.28
CA THR A 323 6.09 -11.53 -1.93
C THR A 323 7.37 -10.74 -1.73
N PHE A 324 7.42 -9.84 -0.75
CA PHE A 324 8.54 -8.92 -0.55
C PHE A 324 8.78 -8.64 0.93
N HIS A 325 10.00 -8.21 1.26
CA HIS A 325 10.35 -7.84 2.62
C HIS A 325 9.87 -6.41 2.96
N ALA A 326 9.12 -6.28 4.06
CA ALA A 326 8.66 -5.03 4.64
C ALA A 326 9.21 -4.90 6.09
N PRO A 327 10.31 -4.13 6.30
CA PRO A 327 11.02 -4.07 7.59
C PRO A 327 10.18 -3.66 8.79
N SER A 328 9.07 -2.93 8.57
CA SER A 328 8.24 -2.39 9.66
C SER A 328 7.27 -3.39 10.29
N ASP A 329 7.28 -4.66 9.88
CA ASP A 329 6.30 -5.69 10.31
C ASP A 329 6.95 -6.87 11.04
N PRO A 330 6.26 -7.54 12.00
CA PRO A 330 6.85 -8.52 12.90
C PRO A 330 7.44 -9.78 12.24
N SER A 331 6.90 -10.19 11.08
CA SER A 331 7.41 -11.32 10.28
C SER A 331 8.41 -10.89 9.19
N GLY A 332 8.53 -9.59 8.93
CA GLY A 332 9.36 -9.04 7.85
C GLY A 332 8.86 -9.30 6.42
N MET A 333 8.01 -10.30 6.15
CA MET A 333 7.55 -10.65 4.80
C MET A 333 6.06 -10.31 4.58
N ARG A 334 5.79 -9.64 3.44
CA ARG A 334 4.46 -9.24 2.99
C ARG A 334 4.15 -9.90 1.66
N ARG A 335 2.91 -10.37 1.53
CA ARG A 335 2.34 -10.83 0.27
C ARG A 335 1.28 -9.85 -0.20
N GLU A 336 1.26 -9.50 -1.48
CA GLU A 336 0.18 -8.70 -2.08
C GLU A 336 -0.17 -9.19 -3.49
N ARG A 337 -1.44 -9.04 -3.88
CA ARG A 337 -1.93 -9.47 -5.20
C ARG A 337 -2.06 -8.29 -6.16
N ILE A 338 -1.30 -8.32 -7.25
CA ILE A 338 -1.37 -7.36 -8.35
C ILE A 338 -2.33 -7.91 -9.41
N ARG A 339 -3.32 -7.13 -9.82
CA ARG A 339 -4.39 -7.55 -10.74
C ARG A 339 -4.31 -6.87 -12.09
N SER A 340 -4.63 -7.65 -13.11
CA SER A 340 -4.96 -7.18 -14.44
C SER A 340 -6.21 -7.92 -14.92
N THR A 341 -7.35 -7.56 -14.35
CA THR A 341 -8.64 -8.24 -14.55
C THR A 341 -9.58 -7.36 -15.38
N PRO A 342 -10.08 -7.82 -16.55
CA PRO A 342 -10.96 -7.01 -17.41
C PRO A 342 -12.29 -6.62 -16.76
N GLN A 343 -12.81 -7.45 -15.84
CA GLN A 343 -14.04 -7.18 -15.11
C GLN A 343 -13.91 -7.59 -13.64
N TRP A 344 -13.69 -6.59 -12.79
CA TRP A 344 -13.57 -6.77 -11.35
C TRP A 344 -14.82 -6.32 -10.61
N ARG A 345 -15.38 -7.21 -9.77
CA ARG A 345 -16.55 -6.95 -8.90
C ARG A 345 -17.73 -6.26 -9.61
N ARG A 346 -17.94 -6.54 -10.90
CA ARG A 346 -18.96 -5.91 -11.76
C ARG A 346 -18.84 -4.38 -11.92
N HIS A 347 -17.69 -3.79 -11.61
CA HIS A 347 -17.48 -2.33 -11.73
C HIS A 347 -16.78 -1.91 -13.02
N GLY A 348 -15.87 -2.74 -13.53
CA GLY A 348 -15.07 -2.46 -14.74
C GLY A 348 -13.70 -3.12 -14.65
N PRO A 349 -12.76 -2.77 -15.54
CA PRO A 349 -11.40 -3.30 -15.50
C PRO A 349 -10.65 -2.83 -14.25
N GLN A 350 -9.84 -3.72 -13.69
CA GLN A 350 -8.84 -3.42 -12.68
C GLN A 350 -7.47 -3.68 -13.27
N ARG A 351 -6.73 -2.60 -13.51
CA ARG A 351 -5.36 -2.60 -14.02
C ARG A 351 -4.48 -1.94 -12.96
N ASP A 352 -3.95 -2.76 -12.07
CA ASP A 352 -3.10 -2.28 -10.98
C ASP A 352 -1.76 -1.76 -11.53
N CYS A 353 -1.11 -0.90 -10.76
CA CYS A 353 0.25 -0.45 -11.06
C CYS A 353 1.27 -1.23 -10.22
N ALA A 354 2.51 -1.31 -10.69
CA ALA A 354 3.60 -2.00 -10.01
C ALA A 354 4.90 -1.19 -10.15
N PHE A 355 5.81 -1.39 -9.20
CA PHE A 355 7.19 -0.92 -9.31
C PHE A 355 8.02 -1.93 -10.10
N VAL A 356 8.75 -1.43 -11.09
CA VAL A 356 9.78 -2.15 -11.83
C VAL A 356 11.14 -1.71 -11.28
N VAL A 357 12.01 -2.65 -10.96
CA VAL A 357 13.40 -2.38 -10.55
C VAL A 357 14.24 -2.17 -11.80
N GLU A 358 14.76 -0.96 -12.00
CA GLU A 358 15.65 -0.63 -13.12
C GLU A 358 17.12 -0.73 -12.70
N ASN A 359 17.43 -0.32 -11.47
CA ASN A 359 18.79 -0.29 -10.96
C ASN A 359 18.81 -0.67 -9.48
N GLN A 360 19.30 -1.88 -9.19
CA GLN A 360 19.41 -2.40 -7.82
C GLN A 360 20.45 -1.64 -6.96
N ALA A 361 21.42 -0.95 -7.58
CA ALA A 361 22.42 -0.17 -6.86
C ALA A 361 21.85 1.15 -6.31
N GLU A 362 20.72 1.62 -6.83
CA GLU A 362 20.07 2.84 -6.37
C GLU A 362 19.04 2.56 -5.27
N HIS A 363 19.07 3.37 -4.21
CA HIS A 363 18.16 3.18 -3.09
C HIS A 363 16.74 3.70 -3.37
N GLY A 364 15.76 2.89 -2.99
CA GLY A 364 14.34 3.26 -2.97
C GLY A 364 13.79 3.56 -4.36
N PHE A 365 12.91 4.57 -4.44
CA PHE A 365 12.20 4.91 -5.68
C PHE A 365 13.11 5.40 -6.82
N ARG A 366 14.37 5.78 -6.53
CA ARG A 366 15.30 6.29 -7.56
C ARG A 366 15.68 5.21 -8.58
N GLY A 367 15.99 4.02 -8.08
CA GLY A 367 16.30 2.83 -8.88
C GLY A 367 15.07 2.09 -9.42
N MET A 368 13.89 2.69 -9.31
CA MET A 368 12.63 2.07 -9.71
C MET A 368 11.87 2.96 -10.68
N SER A 369 11.04 2.33 -11.50
CA SER A 369 10.02 2.98 -12.33
C SER A 369 8.65 2.42 -11.99
N VAL A 370 7.60 3.12 -12.43
CA VAL A 370 6.22 2.68 -12.23
C VAL A 370 5.62 2.30 -13.56
N VAL A 371 4.88 1.19 -13.56
CA VAL A 371 4.15 0.73 -14.73
C VAL A 371 2.71 0.38 -14.36
N ARG A 372 1.80 0.46 -15.35
CA ARG A 372 0.43 -0.08 -15.24
C ARG A 372 0.37 -1.42 -15.95
N ILE A 373 -0.12 -2.46 -15.26
CA ILE A 373 -0.18 -3.80 -15.84
C ILE A 373 -1.41 -3.95 -16.75
N ARG A 374 -1.18 -4.16 -18.05
CA ARG A 374 -2.24 -4.45 -19.04
C ARG A 374 -2.60 -5.92 -19.13
N LEU A 375 -1.61 -6.81 -19.01
CA LEU A 375 -1.79 -8.26 -19.13
C LEU A 375 -0.69 -8.98 -18.36
N PHE A 376 -1.04 -10.09 -17.69
CA PHE A 376 -0.05 -11.07 -17.26
C PHE A 376 -0.14 -12.29 -18.17
N PHE A 377 1.00 -12.80 -18.62
CA PHE A 377 1.05 -13.97 -19.49
C PHE A 377 2.34 -14.75 -19.30
N SER A 378 2.41 -15.96 -19.86
CA SER A 378 3.65 -16.71 -19.99
C SER A 378 3.70 -17.46 -21.31
N PHE A 379 4.90 -17.80 -21.74
CA PHE A 379 5.20 -18.67 -22.87
C PHE A 379 6.47 -19.46 -22.58
N THR A 380 6.73 -20.51 -23.36
CA THR A 380 7.92 -21.36 -23.21
C THR A 380 8.78 -21.25 -24.46
N HIS A 381 10.09 -20.98 -24.29
CA HIS A 381 11.08 -21.02 -25.36
C HIS A 381 12.25 -21.91 -24.91
N ASP A 382 12.63 -22.87 -25.73
CA ASP A 382 13.71 -23.84 -25.47
C ASP A 382 13.61 -24.55 -24.10
N GLY A 383 12.37 -24.83 -23.67
CA GLY A 383 12.09 -25.49 -22.39
C GLY A 383 12.12 -24.57 -21.17
N ILE A 384 12.39 -23.27 -21.36
CA ILE A 384 12.38 -22.24 -20.31
C ILE A 384 11.04 -21.51 -20.33
N ASP A 385 10.39 -21.43 -19.17
CA ASP A 385 9.15 -20.67 -19.00
C ASP A 385 9.46 -19.20 -18.70
N TYR A 386 8.90 -18.30 -19.52
CA TYR A 386 9.03 -16.86 -19.36
C TYR A 386 7.73 -16.27 -18.79
N PRO A 387 7.64 -16.02 -17.47
CA PRO A 387 6.56 -15.25 -16.89
C PRO A 387 6.72 -13.76 -17.22
N CYS A 388 5.72 -13.19 -17.89
CA CYS A 388 5.77 -11.85 -18.43
C CYS A 388 4.58 -10.98 -18.03
N ALA A 389 4.79 -9.66 -18.06
CA ALA A 389 3.74 -8.67 -17.97
C ALA A 389 3.82 -7.73 -19.18
N LEU A 390 2.68 -7.47 -19.83
CA LEU A 390 2.53 -6.36 -20.77
C LEU A 390 2.17 -5.11 -19.98
N VAL A 391 2.94 -4.04 -20.13
CA VAL A 391 2.89 -2.89 -19.24
C VAL A 391 2.89 -1.57 -19.99
N ASP A 392 2.17 -0.58 -19.46
CA ASP A 392 2.28 0.82 -19.88
C ASP A 392 3.19 1.57 -18.91
N TRP A 393 4.21 2.26 -19.42
CA TRP A 393 5.18 2.99 -18.60
C TRP A 393 4.66 4.33 -18.11
N PHE A 394 5.13 4.72 -16.93
CA PHE A 394 5.05 6.10 -16.49
C PHE A 394 6.45 6.70 -16.43
N LYS A 395 6.57 7.91 -16.97
CA LYS A 395 7.76 8.74 -16.83
C LYS A 395 7.77 9.40 -15.46
N LYS A 396 8.91 9.31 -14.78
CA LYS A 396 9.12 9.87 -13.44
C LYS A 396 9.56 11.34 -13.50
N SER A 397 8.93 12.18 -12.68
CA SER A 397 9.34 13.56 -12.36
C SER A 397 9.32 13.75 -10.85
N MET A 398 10.47 13.50 -10.20
CA MET A 398 10.59 13.38 -8.74
C MET A 398 9.64 12.31 -8.16
N TRP A 399 8.55 12.73 -7.53
CA TRP A 399 7.54 11.86 -6.90
C TRP A 399 6.20 11.85 -7.64
N VAL A 400 6.11 12.59 -8.75
CA VAL A 400 4.96 12.61 -9.65
C VAL A 400 5.33 11.80 -10.87
N VAL A 401 4.38 11.02 -11.37
CA VAL A 401 4.55 10.23 -12.57
C VAL A 401 3.48 10.60 -13.59
N GLU A 402 3.85 10.60 -14.86
CA GLU A 402 2.95 10.87 -15.98
C GLU A 402 3.03 9.70 -16.98
N PRO A 403 1.94 9.34 -17.68
CA PRO A 403 2.00 8.30 -18.70
C PRO A 403 3.08 8.63 -19.72
N GLU A 404 4.02 7.71 -19.94
CA GLU A 404 5.02 7.89 -20.97
C GLU A 404 4.38 7.66 -22.35
N MET A 405 4.65 8.56 -23.29
CA MET A 405 3.96 8.58 -24.59
C MET A 405 4.93 8.29 -25.72
N GLN A 406 4.57 7.34 -26.59
CA GLN A 406 5.19 7.11 -27.89
C GLN A 406 4.27 7.64 -28.99
N GLY A 407 4.50 8.88 -29.40
CA GLY A 407 3.59 9.60 -30.30
C GLY A 407 2.24 9.88 -29.63
N ARG A 408 1.16 9.24 -30.12
CA ARG A 408 -0.21 9.39 -29.58
C ARG A 408 -0.61 8.27 -28.62
N TYR A 409 0.22 7.25 -28.45
CA TYR A 409 -0.08 6.09 -27.63
C TYR A 409 0.83 6.06 -26.40
N ARG A 410 0.41 5.35 -25.35
CA ARG A 410 1.29 5.10 -24.19
C ARG A 410 2.44 4.19 -24.64
N LEU A 411 3.63 4.40 -24.08
CA LEU A 411 4.76 3.51 -24.26
C LEU A 411 4.41 2.17 -23.59
N THR A 412 4.25 1.14 -24.42
CA THR A 412 3.89 -0.21 -23.97
C THR A 412 5.04 -1.17 -24.28
N THR A 413 5.50 -1.93 -23.29
CA THR A 413 6.50 -2.98 -23.49
C THR A 413 6.12 -4.26 -22.73
N ILE A 414 6.89 -5.33 -22.96
CA ILE A 414 6.83 -6.55 -22.17
C ILE A 414 8.01 -6.56 -21.20
N VAL A 415 7.76 -6.91 -19.94
CA VAL A 415 8.79 -7.08 -18.91
C VAL A 415 8.69 -8.47 -18.30
N HIS A 416 9.83 -9.02 -17.89
CA HIS A 416 9.87 -10.25 -17.10
C HIS A 416 9.33 -9.98 -15.69
N LEU A 417 8.63 -10.94 -15.10
CA LEU A 417 8.04 -10.77 -13.76
C LEU A 417 9.07 -10.53 -12.66
N ASP A 418 10.29 -11.03 -12.82
CA ASP A 418 11.38 -10.82 -11.84
C ASP A 418 11.83 -9.36 -11.74
N THR A 419 11.50 -8.54 -12.73
CA THR A 419 11.74 -7.08 -12.67
C THR A 419 10.70 -6.38 -11.80
N LEU A 420 9.55 -7.00 -11.53
CA LEU A 420 8.50 -6.44 -10.69
C LEU A 420 8.85 -6.65 -9.22
N LEU A 421 8.82 -5.57 -8.44
CA LEU A 421 9.05 -5.64 -7.00
C LEU A 421 7.75 -5.95 -6.26
N ARG A 422 6.75 -5.08 -6.47
CA ARG A 422 5.46 -5.05 -5.76
C ARG A 422 4.52 -4.07 -6.46
N GLY A 423 3.24 -4.10 -6.12
CA GLY A 423 2.23 -3.10 -6.48
C GLY A 423 2.59 -1.68 -6.04
N ALA A 424 2.27 -0.72 -6.91
CA ALA A 424 2.42 0.70 -6.71
C ALA A 424 1.04 1.37 -6.61
N HIS A 425 0.78 2.10 -5.53
CA HIS A 425 -0.47 2.86 -5.40
C HIS A 425 -0.29 4.26 -5.96
N LEU A 426 -0.77 4.48 -7.17
CA LEU A 426 -0.84 5.83 -7.75
C LEU A 426 -2.12 6.53 -7.30
N ILE A 427 -2.00 7.79 -6.90
CA ILE A 427 -3.11 8.68 -6.57
C ILE A 427 -3.07 9.87 -7.53
N PRO A 428 -4.20 10.22 -8.17
CA PRO A 428 -4.28 11.35 -9.10
C PRO A 428 -3.79 12.68 -8.53
N VAL A 429 -3.26 13.53 -9.42
CA VAL A 429 -3.02 14.95 -9.15
C VAL A 429 -4.23 15.74 -9.65
N TYR A 430 -5.20 15.99 -8.75
CA TYR A 430 -6.49 16.58 -9.12
C TYR A 430 -6.45 18.06 -9.56
N GLY A 431 -5.39 18.80 -9.22
CA GLY A 431 -5.30 20.24 -9.47
C GLY A 431 -6.19 21.08 -8.55
N SER A 432 -6.50 22.32 -8.93
CA SER A 432 -7.35 23.25 -8.17
C SER A 432 -8.83 23.20 -8.57
N ALA A 433 -9.16 22.60 -9.72
CA ALA A 433 -10.53 22.47 -10.19
C ALA A 433 -11.28 21.34 -9.47
N PHE A 434 -12.60 21.44 -9.46
CA PHE A 434 -13.46 20.37 -8.96
C PHE A 434 -13.47 19.23 -9.97
N ILE A 435 -13.37 18.00 -9.49
CA ILE A 435 -13.35 16.83 -10.37
C ILE A 435 -14.77 16.51 -10.86
N PRO A 436 -14.93 15.83 -12.02
CA PRO A 436 -16.25 15.50 -12.54
C PRO A 436 -17.08 14.66 -11.54
N VAL A 437 -18.34 15.05 -11.30
CA VAL A 437 -19.25 14.37 -10.35
C VAL A 437 -19.43 12.88 -10.68
N GLY A 438 -19.44 12.52 -11.97
CA GLY A 438 -19.58 11.14 -12.45
C GLY A 438 -18.29 10.32 -12.47
N LEU A 439 -17.13 10.90 -12.08
CA LEU A 439 -15.87 10.20 -12.11
C LEU A 439 -15.90 9.02 -11.12
N ARG A 440 -15.52 7.84 -11.61
CA ARG A 440 -15.42 6.63 -10.79
C ARG A 440 -13.97 6.31 -10.54
N TYR A 441 -13.70 5.71 -9.38
CA TYR A 441 -12.34 5.31 -8.97
C TYR A 441 -11.58 4.43 -9.98
N ILE A 442 -12.28 3.61 -10.76
CA ILE A 442 -11.67 2.76 -11.80
C ILE A 442 -11.14 3.57 -12.99
N HIS A 443 -11.66 4.78 -13.19
CA HIS A 443 -11.31 5.67 -14.29
C HIS A 443 -10.35 6.78 -13.85
N SER A 444 -9.96 6.79 -12.57
CA SER A 444 -9.25 7.90 -11.95
C SER A 444 -7.86 8.12 -12.55
N LEU A 445 -7.09 7.04 -12.77
CA LEU A 445 -5.77 7.09 -13.42
C LEU A 445 -5.83 7.30 -14.94
N ASP A 446 -7.02 7.22 -15.52
CA ASP A 446 -7.23 7.52 -16.94
C ASP A 446 -7.65 8.97 -17.15
N ALA A 447 -8.20 9.62 -16.11
CA ALA A 447 -8.64 11.00 -16.13
C ALA A 447 -7.56 12.01 -15.74
N PHE A 448 -6.52 11.58 -15.01
CA PHE A 448 -5.49 12.44 -14.42
C PHE A 448 -4.08 11.93 -14.67
#